data_AF-G1KLL2-F1
#
_entry.id   AF-G1KLL2-F1
#
_cell.length_a   1.000
_cell.length_b   1.000
_cell.length_c   1.000
_cell.angle_alpha   90.00
_cell.angle_beta   90.00
_cell.angle_gamma   90.00
#
_symmetry.space_group_name_H-M   'P 1'
#
loop_
_entity.id
_entity.type
_entity.pdbx_description
1 polymer ?
#
loop_
_entity_poly.entity_id
_entity_poly.type
_entity_poly.pdbx_seq_one_letter_code
_entity_poly.pdbx_strand_id
1 'polypeptide(L)'
;MVEIGDGGKSIKSSSYERIVLKNTSEYHYLKIRLELDDTNISLNAVEYKQLIISALKRLHGEVGAALPFDVLTYEEQNLSAILRVPNR
;
A
#
# COMPACT_ATOMS: atom_id res chain seq x y z
N MET A 1 -24.63 3.63 -63.54
CA MET A 1 -25.61 2.55 -63.27
C MET A 1 -24.79 1.26 -63.26
N VAL A 2 -24.42 0.62 -62.15
CA VAL A 2 -24.67 0.76 -60.71
C VAL A 2 -23.37 0.27 -60.05
N GLU A 3 -22.77 1.05 -59.15
CA GLU A 3 -21.67 0.59 -58.29
C GLU A 3 -22.30 0.05 -56.99
N ILE A 4 -22.20 -1.25 -56.76
CA ILE A 4 -22.63 -1.91 -55.52
C ILE A 4 -21.37 -2.18 -54.71
N GLY A 5 -21.27 -1.51 -53.56
CA GLY A 5 -20.20 -1.74 -52.59
C GLY A 5 -20.37 -3.08 -51.87
N ASP A 6 -19.31 -3.52 -51.20
CA ASP A 6 -19.47 -4.31 -50.00
C ASP A 6 -18.32 -4.00 -49.03
N GLY A 7 -18.72 -3.79 -47.77
CA GLY A 7 -17.91 -3.22 -46.73
C GLY A 7 -16.66 -4.06 -46.43
N GLY A 8 -15.52 -3.39 -46.44
CA GLY A 8 -14.30 -3.87 -45.80
C GLY A 8 -14.55 -4.03 -44.30
N LYS A 9 -15.09 -5.19 -43.92
CA LYS A 9 -15.26 -5.67 -42.55
C LYS A 9 -13.90 -5.53 -41.86
N SER A 10 -13.78 -4.58 -40.94
CA SER A 10 -12.66 -4.52 -40.02
C SER A 10 -12.65 -5.84 -39.24
N ILE A 11 -11.73 -6.73 -39.61
CA ILE A 11 -11.49 -7.98 -38.91
C ILE A 11 -11.02 -7.58 -37.53
N LYS A 12 -11.93 -7.56 -36.55
CA LYS A 12 -11.58 -7.38 -35.15
C LYS A 12 -10.70 -8.57 -34.77
N SER A 13 -9.41 -8.32 -34.56
CA SER A 13 -8.47 -9.33 -34.11
C SER A 13 -9.00 -9.90 -32.80
N SER A 14 -9.43 -11.16 -32.84
CA SER A 14 -9.81 -11.92 -31.67
C SER A 14 -8.51 -12.30 -30.95
N SER A 15 -7.98 -11.39 -30.13
CA SER A 15 -6.72 -11.60 -29.42
C SER A 15 -7.02 -12.07 -28.00
N TYR A 16 -6.32 -13.12 -27.57
CA TYR A 16 -6.38 -13.65 -26.21
C TYR A 16 -5.01 -13.48 -25.57
N GLU A 17 -4.98 -12.91 -24.36
CA GLU A 17 -3.75 -12.69 -23.61
C GLU A 17 -3.86 -13.32 -22.22
N ARG A 18 -2.82 -14.07 -21.84
CA ARG A 18 -2.66 -14.61 -20.50
C ARG A 18 -1.50 -13.89 -19.82
N ILE A 19 -1.83 -13.01 -18.88
CA ILE A 19 -0.85 -12.27 -18.09
C ILE A 19 -0.62 -12.98 -16.77
N VAL A 20 0.61 -13.40 -16.50
CA VAL A 20 1.02 -13.96 -15.21
C VAL A 20 2.00 -13.00 -14.57
N LEU A 21 1.58 -12.35 -13.49
CA LEU A 21 2.41 -11.42 -12.73
C LEU A 21 3.12 -12.18 -11.60
N LYS A 22 4.46 -12.18 -11.63
CA LYS A 22 5.27 -12.76 -10.56
C LYS A 22 5.53 -11.67 -9.52
N ASN A 23 4.96 -11.84 -8.31
CA ASN A 23 4.93 -10.88 -7.19
C ASN A 23 5.40 -9.46 -7.54
N THR A 24 4.56 -8.73 -8.28
CA THR A 24 4.81 -7.36 -8.72
C THR A 24 4.29 -6.32 -7.74
N SER A 25 3.89 -6.74 -6.53
CA SER A 25 3.38 -5.82 -5.52
C SER A 25 4.53 -4.93 -5.06
N GLU A 26 4.44 -3.64 -5.37
CA GLU A 26 5.44 -2.64 -4.97
C GLU A 26 5.41 -2.36 -3.46
N TYR A 27 4.27 -2.62 -2.81
CA TYR A 27 4.06 -2.35 -1.40
C TYR A 27 3.31 -3.47 -0.70
N HIS A 28 3.63 -3.63 0.59
CA HIS A 28 2.91 -4.42 1.56
C HIS A 28 2.16 -3.49 2.50
N TYR A 29 0.92 -3.84 2.81
CA TYR A 29 0.06 -3.08 3.70
C TYR A 29 -0.18 -3.87 4.98
N LEU A 30 0.06 -3.24 6.12
CA LEU A 30 -0.12 -3.84 7.44
C LEU A 30 -1.16 -3.04 8.21
N LYS A 31 -2.26 -3.69 8.59
CA LYS A 31 -3.18 -3.12 9.57
C LYS A 31 -2.64 -3.42 10.97
N ILE A 32 -2.34 -2.38 11.72
CA ILE A 32 -1.78 -2.46 13.07
C ILE A 32 -2.67 -1.71 14.06
N ARG A 33 -2.66 -2.16 15.31
CA ARG A 33 -3.36 -1.54 16.43
C ARG A 33 -2.39 -1.50 17.60
N LEU A 34 -2.28 -0.34 18.26
CA LEU A 34 -1.54 -0.23 19.51
C LEU A 34 -2.49 -0.54 20.67
N GLU A 35 -2.02 -1.38 21.58
CA GLU A 35 -2.67 -1.65 22.85
C GLU A 35 -1.77 -1.09 23.94
N LEU A 36 -2.31 -0.14 24.71
CA LEU A 36 -1.62 0.55 25.79
C LEU A 36 -2.34 0.18 27.09
N ASP A 37 -1.57 -0.12 28.14
CA ASP A 37 -2.14 -0.46 29.45
C ASP A 37 -2.89 0.72 30.08
N ASP A 38 -2.44 1.95 29.80
CA ASP A 38 -3.08 3.18 30.27
C ASP A 38 -4.09 3.72 29.25
N THR A 39 -5.35 3.85 29.68
CA THR A 39 -6.46 4.33 28.84
C THR A 39 -6.48 5.85 28.61
N ASN A 40 -5.57 6.61 29.26
CA ASN A 40 -5.51 8.07 29.14
C ASN A 40 -4.51 8.56 28.06
N ILE A 41 -3.87 7.64 27.34
CA ILE A 41 -2.87 8.02 26.34
C ILE A 41 -3.56 8.20 24.99
N SER A 42 -3.86 9.45 24.64
CA SER A 42 -4.19 9.83 23.27
C SER A 42 -2.91 10.13 22.51
N LEU A 43 -2.63 9.38 21.44
CA LEU A 43 -1.52 9.66 20.53
C LEU A 43 -2.03 10.41 19.30
N ASN A 44 -1.30 11.44 18.87
CA ASN A 44 -1.52 12.01 17.54
C ASN A 44 -0.81 11.15 16.47
N ALA A 45 -1.18 11.29 15.19
CA ALA A 45 -0.56 10.59 14.06
C ALA A 45 0.97 10.78 14.00
N VAL A 46 1.46 11.96 14.36
CA VAL A 46 2.90 12.27 14.40
C VAL A 46 3.60 11.45 15.50
N GLU A 47 3.03 11.43 16.69
CA GLU A 47 3.57 10.68 17.84
C GLU A 47 3.52 9.18 17.57
N TYR A 48 2.43 8.70 16.98
CA TYR A 48 2.28 7.32 16.53
C TYR A 48 3.40 6.91 15.57
N LYS A 49 3.68 7.74 14.56
CA LYS A 49 4.78 7.50 13.62
C LYS A 49 6.15 7.54 14.32
N GLN A 50 6.36 8.49 15.22
CA GLN A 50 7.61 8.60 15.99
C GLN A 50 7.84 7.40 16.91
N LEU A 51 6.78 6.84 17.49
CA LEU A 51 6.86 5.63 18.33
C LEU A 51 7.38 4.45 17.51
N ILE A 52 6.86 4.26 16.30
CA ILE A 52 7.32 3.21 15.38
C ILE A 52 8.79 3.45 14.98
N ILE A 53 9.16 4.67 14.60
CA ILE A 53 10.55 5.02 14.26
C ILE A 53 11.48 4.76 15.43
N SER A 54 11.07 5.12 16.64
CA SER A 54 11.86 4.90 17.87
C SER A 54 12.03 3.43 18.19
N ALA A 55 10.99 2.61 18.00
CA ALA A 55 11.06 1.17 18.15
C ALA A 55 12.01 0.53 17.11
N LEU A 56 11.90 0.94 15.84
CA LEU A 56 12.81 0.50 14.78
C LEU A 56 14.26 0.91 15.08
N LYS A 57 14.47 2.13 15.57
CA LYS A 57 15.79 2.61 15.99
C LYS A 57 16.37 1.78 17.13
N ARG A 58 15.55 1.42 18.12
CA ARG A 58 15.99 0.63 19.27
C ARG A 58 16.33 -0.81 18.89
N LEU A 59 15.59 -1.42 17.96
CA LEU A 59 15.76 -2.82 17.55
C LEU A 59 16.79 -3.01 16.42
N HIS A 60 16.87 -2.06 15.49
CA HIS A 60 17.63 -2.17 14.25
C HIS A 60 18.62 -1.02 14.01
N GLY A 61 18.79 -0.13 14.99
CA GLY A 61 19.69 1.04 14.90
C GLY A 61 19.19 2.14 13.97
N GLU A 62 20.04 3.15 13.73
CA GLU A 62 19.70 4.31 12.89
C GLU A 62 19.29 3.91 11.46
N VAL A 63 19.92 2.87 10.91
CA VAL A 63 19.62 2.39 9.55
C VAL A 63 18.22 1.78 9.47
N GLY A 64 17.80 1.04 10.50
CA GLY A 64 16.46 0.48 10.56
C GLY A 64 15.39 1.53 10.78
N ALA A 65 15.70 2.58 11.54
CA ALA A 65 14.80 3.73 11.73
C ALA A 65 14.53 4.49 10.42
N ALA A 66 15.46 4.45 9.47
CA ALA A 66 15.35 5.07 8.16
C ALA A 66 14.56 4.22 7.14
N LEU A 67 13.98 3.09 7.54
CA LEU A 67 13.13 2.29 6.66
C LEU A 67 11.95 3.15 6.16
N PRO A 68 11.72 3.23 4.84
CA PRO A 68 10.62 4.00 4.29
C PRO A 68 9.29 3.32 4.62
N PHE A 69 8.42 4.03 5.35
CA PHE A 69 7.05 3.61 5.56
C PHE A 69 6.12 4.82 5.70
N ASP A 70 4.86 4.61 5.33
CA ASP A 70 3.80 5.60 5.44
C ASP A 70 2.69 5.11 6.37
N VAL A 71 2.09 6.05 7.10
CA VAL A 71 0.91 5.83 7.92
C VAL A 71 -0.27 6.44 7.17
N LEU A 72 -1.24 5.64 6.73
CA LEU A 72 -2.31 6.09 5.82
C LEU A 72 -3.59 6.47 6.57
N THR A 73 -4.21 5.50 7.23
CA THR A 73 -5.51 5.67 7.87
C THR A 73 -5.33 5.54 9.38
N TYR A 74 -4.86 6.62 10.02
CA TYR A 74 -4.72 6.65 11.46
C TYR A 74 -6.08 6.95 12.12
N GLU A 75 -6.50 6.08 13.03
CA GLU A 75 -7.70 6.22 13.85
C GLU A 75 -7.30 6.39 15.31
N GLU A 76 -7.50 7.61 15.84
CA GLU A 76 -7.09 8.00 17.19
C GLU A 76 -7.85 7.23 18.28
N GLN A 77 -9.16 7.01 18.11
CA GLN A 77 -9.99 6.37 19.13
C GLN A 77 -9.59 4.92 19.42
N ASN A 78 -9.09 4.24 18.39
CA ASN A 78 -8.77 2.81 18.46
C ASN A 78 -7.27 2.55 18.27
N LEU A 79 -6.45 3.62 18.24
CA LEU A 79 -5.01 3.63 17.99
C LEU A 79 -4.59 2.67 16.87
N SER A 80 -5.40 2.65 15.81
CA SER A 80 -5.27 1.72 14.69
C SER A 80 -4.77 2.46 13.46
N ALA A 81 -3.90 1.82 12.69
CA ALA A 81 -3.33 2.41 11.49
C ALA A 81 -3.11 1.37 10.39
N ILE A 82 -3.08 1.84 9.15
CA ILE A 82 -2.55 1.07 8.02
C ILE A 82 -1.16 1.60 7.69
N LEU A 83 -0.16 0.75 7.81
CA LEU A 83 1.20 1.01 7.37
C LEU A 83 1.39 0.53 5.94
N ARG A 84 2.04 1.34 5.11
CA ARG A 84 2.53 0.95 3.79
C ARG A 84 4.05 0.82 3.86
N VAL A 85 4.56 -0.34 3.46
CA VAL A 85 6.01 -0.65 3.42
C VAL A 85 6.36 -1.11 2.01
N PRO A 86 7.44 -0.61 1.38
CA PRO A 86 7.83 -1.07 0.05
C PRO A 86 8.28 -2.53 0.08
N ASN A 87 7.95 -3.26 -0.98
CA ASN A 87 8.46 -4.60 -1.24
C ASN A 87 9.93 -4.48 -1.66
N ARG A 88 10.81 -5.22 -0.98
CA ARG A 88 12.26 -5.15 -1.14
C ARG A 88 12.82 -6.40 -1.77
#